data_AF-A0A0R1GRL7-F1
#
_entry.id   AF-A0A0R1GRL7-F1
#
_cell.length_a   1.000
_cell.length_b   1.000
_cell.length_c   1.000
_cell.angle_alpha   90.00
_cell.angle_beta   90.00
_cell.angle_gamma   90.00
#
_symmetry.space_group_name_H-M   'P 1'
#
loop_
_entity.id
_entity.type
_entity.pdbx_description
1 polymer ?
#
loop_
_entity_poly.entity_id
_entity_poly.type
_entity_poly.pdbx_seq_one_letter_code
_entity_poly.pdbx_strand_id
1 'polypeptide(L)' 'MRTAIKQFEKAQAAKADDQATLFNAAIRSIDMAKSKGLIKANKAARDKSRLAKLLAD' A
#
# COMPACT_ATOMS: atom_id res chain seq x y z
N MET A 1 2.30 -5.52 6.67
CA MET A 1 2.44 -5.04 5.28
C MET A 1 1.48 -5.74 4.33
N ARG A 2 1.63 -7.06 4.09
CA ARG A 2 0.84 -7.78 3.07
C ARG A 2 -0.68 -7.65 3.23
N THR A 3 -1.18 -7.72 4.47
CA THR A 3 -2.62 -7.57 4.79
C THR A 3 -3.14 -6.16 4.50
N ALA A 4 -2.40 -5.11 4.88
CA ALA A 4 -2.78 -3.71 4.60
C ALA A 4 -2.84 -3.43 3.09
N ILE A 5 -1.89 -3.95 2.33
CA ILE A 5 -1.89 -3.89 0.86
C ILE A 5 -3.16 -4.53 0.28
N LYS A 6 -3.48 -5.76 0.71
CA LYS A 6 -4.66 -6.49 0.22
C LYS A 6 -5.98 -5.81 0.58
N GLN A 7 -6.06 -5.16 1.73
CA GLN A 7 -7.25 -4.40 2.13
C GLN A 7 -7.48 -3.20 1.20
N PHE A 8 -6.44 -2.44 0.91
CA PHE A 8 -6.53 -1.34 -0.05
C PHE A 8 -6.94 -1.84 -1.45
N GLU A 9 -6.32 -2.90 -1.96
CA GLU A 9 -6.67 -3.46 -3.28
C GLU A 9 -8.13 -3.88 -3.37
N LYS A 10 -8.67 -4.47 -2.29
CA LYS A 10 -10.10 -4.82 -2.22
C LYS A 10 -11.00 -3.60 -2.18
N ALA A 11 -10.65 -2.58 -1.39
CA ALA A 11 -11.43 -1.35 -1.28
C ALA A 11 -11.44 -0.56 -2.59
N GLN A 12 -10.29 -0.52 -3.29
CA GLN A 12 -10.16 0.08 -4.62
C GLN A 12 -11.05 -0.65 -5.63
N ALA A 13 -11.01 -1.98 -5.66
CA ALA A 13 -11.85 -2.77 -6.57
C ALA A 13 -13.35 -2.62 -6.27
N ALA A 14 -13.71 -2.42 -5.01
CA ALA A 14 -15.08 -2.19 -4.55
C ALA A 14 -15.53 -0.72 -4.69
N LYS A 15 -14.65 0.20 -5.12
CA LYS A 15 -14.87 1.66 -5.14
C LYS A 15 -15.39 2.21 -3.81
N ALA A 16 -14.87 1.70 -2.69
CA ALA A 16 -15.30 2.09 -1.35
C ALA A 16 -14.83 3.52 -0.98
N ASP A 17 -15.58 4.23 -0.14
CA ASP A 17 -15.21 5.61 0.23
C ASP A 17 -13.94 5.69 1.11
N ASP A 18 -13.54 4.58 1.73
CA ASP A 18 -12.41 4.49 2.66
C ASP A 18 -11.05 4.21 1.97
N GLN A 19 -11.02 4.15 0.64
CA GLN A 19 -9.84 3.88 -0.18
C GLN A 19 -8.63 4.74 0.19
N ALA A 20 -8.81 6.05 0.41
CA ALA A 20 -7.73 6.97 0.75
C ALA A 20 -7.12 6.66 2.13
N THR A 21 -7.95 6.31 3.11
CA THR A 21 -7.50 5.93 4.45
C THR A 21 -6.72 4.62 4.42
N LEU A 22 -7.22 3.63 3.67
CA LEU A 22 -6.57 2.33 3.50
C LEU A 22 -5.27 2.43 2.71
N PHE A 23 -5.21 3.32 1.71
CA PHE A 23 -3.98 3.64 0.98
C PHE A 23 -2.90 4.16 1.93
N ASN A 24 -3.22 5.16 2.76
CA ASN A 24 -2.28 5.72 3.73
C ASN A 24 -1.78 4.66 4.73
N ALA A 25 -2.68 3.78 5.19
CA ALA A 25 -2.31 2.66 6.05
C ALA A 25 -1.37 1.66 5.35
N ALA A 26 -1.63 1.34 4.08
CA ALA A 26 -0.78 0.47 3.27
C ALA A 26 0.63 1.06 3.09
N ILE A 27 0.74 2.34 2.70
CA ILE A 27 2.01 3.06 2.55
C ILE A 27 2.81 3.05 3.85
N ARG A 28 2.18 3.43 4.97
CA ARG A 28 2.81 3.40 6.31
C ARG A 28 3.34 2.00 6.65
N SER A 29 2.57 0.95 6.34
CA SER A 29 2.98 -0.43 6.61
C SER A 29 4.18 -0.89 5.78
N ILE A 30 4.36 -0.36 4.57
CA ILE A 30 5.51 -0.62 3.69
C ILE A 30 6.74 0.07 4.26
N ASP A 31 6.63 1.35 4.64
CA ASP A 31 7.75 2.10 5.19
C ASP A 31 8.22 1.53 6.52
N MET A 32 7.30 1.06 7.37
CA MET A 32 7.65 0.32 8.60
C MET A 32 8.36 -1.02 8.30
N ALA A 33 7.97 -1.73 7.24
CA ALA A 33 8.66 -2.96 6.85
C ALA A 33 10.08 -2.67 6.34
N LYS A 34 10.27 -1.56 5.62
CA LYS A 34 11.60 -1.10 5.20
C LYS A 34 12.46 -0.71 6.40
N SER A 35 11.94 0.07 7.35
CA SER A 35 12.70 0.53 8.51
C SER A 35 13.15 -0.63 9.41
N LYS A 36 12.34 -1.69 9.51
CA LYS A 36 12.67 -2.93 10.21
C LYS A 36 13.57 -3.88 9.40
N GLY A 37 14.01 -3.51 8.20
CA GLY A 37 14.86 -4.34 7.35
C GLY A 37 14.17 -5.58 6.75
N LEU A 38 12.84 -5.72 6.90
CA LEU A 38 12.07 -6.86 6.38
C LEU A 38 11.97 -6.84 4.85
N ILE A 39 12.11 -5.66 4.24
CA ILE A 39 12.17 -5.48 2.79
C ILE A 39 13.27 -4.48 2.41
N LYS A 40 13.84 -4.64 1.21
CA LYS A 40 14.82 -3.69 0.65
C LYS A 40 14.13 -2.43 0.10
N ALA A 41 14.91 -1.35 -0.04
CA ALA A 41 14.43 -0.06 -0.53
C ALA A 41 13.71 -0.17 -1.88
N ASN A 42 14.25 -0.93 -2.84
CA ASN A 42 13.66 -1.10 -4.17
C ASN A 42 12.33 -1.84 -4.12
N LYS A 43 12.16 -2.79 -3.18
CA LYS A 43 10.86 -3.46 -2.99
C LYS A 43 9.84 -2.48 -2.43
N ALA A 44 10.22 -1.70 -1.41
CA ALA A 44 9.34 -0.67 -0.85
C ALA A 44 8.90 0.35 -1.91
N ALA A 45 9.84 0.83 -2.73
CA ALA A 45 9.55 1.78 -3.81
C ALA A 45 8.59 1.19 -4.87
N ARG A 46 8.83 -0.04 -5.32
CA ARG A 46 7.93 -0.73 -6.27
C ARG A 46 6.52 -0.91 -5.70
N ASP A 47 6.41 -1.37 -4.45
CA ASP A 47 5.11 -1.58 -3.82
C ASP A 47 4.34 -0.26 -3.69
N LYS A 48 5.00 0.84 -3.31
CA LYS A 48 4.37 2.18 -3.23
C LYS A 48 3.93 2.71 -4.59
N SER A 49 4.79 2.60 -5.61
CA SER A 49 4.46 3.05 -6.97
C SER A 49 3.26 2.29 -7.54
N ARG A 50 3.19 0.97 -7.32
CA ARG A 50 2.05 0.15 -7.76
C ARG A 50 0.74 0.58 -7.09
N LEU A 51 0.75 0.84 -5.79
CA LEU A 51 -0.46 1.27 -5.06
C LEU A 51 -0.90 2.67 -5.49
N ALA A 52 0.05 3.59 -5.70
CA ALA A 52 -0.25 4.95 -6.13
C ALA A 52 -0.90 4.97 -7.52
N LYS A 53 -0.43 4.10 -8.43
CA LYS A 53 -1.07 3.92 -9.74
C LYS A 53 -2.51 3.45 -9.60
N LEU A 54 -2.74 2.44 -8.75
CA LEU A 54 -4.07 1.90 -8.47
C LEU A 54 -5.05 2.94 -7.90
N LEU A 55 -4.57 3.94 -7.17
CA LEU A 55 -5.41 5.02 -6.62
C LEU A 55 -5.80 6.05 -7.68
N ALA A 56 -4.99 6.21 -8.73
CA ALA A 56 -5.21 7.17 -9.81
C ALA A 56 -6.05 6.61 -10.97
N ASP A 57 -6.23 5.28 -11.01
CA ASP A 57 -7.05 4.52 -11.97
C ASP A 57 -8.52 4.42 -11.48
#